data_AF-A0AAI8PQS1-F1
#
_entry.id   AF-A0AAI8PQS1-F1
#
_cell.length_a   1.000
_cell.length_b   1.000
_cell.length_c   1.000
_cell.angle_alpha   90.00
_cell.angle_beta   90.00
_cell.angle_gamma   90.00
#
_symmetry.space_group_name_H-M   'P 1'
#
loop_
_entity.id
_entity.type
_entity.pdbx_description
1 polymer ?
#
loop_
_entity_poly.entity_id
_entity_poly.type
_entity_poly.pdbx_seq_one_letter_code
_entity_poly.pdbx_strand_id
1 'polypeptide(L)'
;MLNKVPEVTIWFWVIKILCTTVGESFADWINMKLGVGLVNTAWIFTGVFVVVLAVQLRLKRYVPFPYWLTVVVVSVTGTLYTDILTDQLNVPLWISTAVFSVLLAVVFGVWWLRERTLSIHSVTTLPRESFYWLAVLVTFALGTATGDWTLELTGWSPGVSVLLPLGLIAAITLLWKFGANPVLSFWLAYILTRPLGANIGDWLASPKVAQPGEPTGLALGTFTTSLIFLGLILATVVYLTVTRSDVTETYEAAHAAHTTGDLRKERVGLAGFALLAVATTGLLIWAHSQPHTGPAPEEDNTSAVQMAPGEAVKKFPPAKVAALKALASTSLKDARSGDAKGAHAAAQSLRDLWDADQASLQPLDGTGWDSIDAQMDKVLGTFGIDHSNPPKPPAQQEKELNALLTDMG
;
A
#
# COMPACT_ATOMS: atom_id res chain seq x y z
N MET A 1 15.28 7.96 34.38
CA MET A 1 14.03 8.08 33.61
C MET A 1 13.78 6.73 32.96
N LEU A 2 12.52 6.30 32.88
CA LEU A 2 12.14 4.98 32.36
C LEU A 2 12.11 4.99 30.83
N ASN A 3 12.45 3.87 30.21
CA ASN A 3 12.31 3.72 28.77
C ASN A 3 10.83 3.85 28.36
N LYS A 4 10.57 4.53 27.24
CA LYS A 4 9.21 4.75 26.72
C LYS A 4 8.82 3.79 25.60
N VAL A 5 9.75 2.96 25.16
CA VAL A 5 9.58 1.94 24.12
C VAL A 5 9.49 0.56 24.79
N PRO A 6 8.64 -0.36 24.30
CA PRO A 6 8.59 -1.73 24.80
C PRO A 6 9.91 -2.45 24.60
N GLU A 7 10.12 -3.46 25.43
CA GLU A 7 11.20 -4.41 25.26
C GLU A 7 10.97 -5.30 24.02
N VAL A 8 12.05 -5.60 23.29
CA VAL A 8 12.01 -6.40 22.05
C VAL A 8 11.86 -7.88 22.37
N THR A 9 10.65 -8.28 22.73
CA THR A 9 10.27 -9.68 22.94
C THR A 9 9.66 -10.30 21.69
N ILE A 10 9.30 -11.59 21.72
CA ILE A 10 8.53 -12.19 20.63
C ILE A 10 7.18 -11.49 20.41
N TRP A 11 6.56 -11.01 21.49
CA TRP A 11 5.29 -10.29 21.43
C TRP A 11 5.42 -8.96 20.70
N PHE A 12 6.55 -8.26 20.85
CA PHE A 12 6.85 -7.05 20.09
C PHE A 12 6.79 -7.31 18.59
N TRP A 13 7.40 -8.40 18.11
CA TRP A 13 7.40 -8.74 16.69
C TRP A 13 6.02 -9.18 16.21
N VAL A 14 5.29 -9.98 17.00
CA VAL A 14 3.94 -10.44 16.65
C VAL A 14 3.00 -9.26 16.47
N ILE A 15 2.83 -8.42 17.49
CA ILE A 15 1.90 -7.29 17.42
C ILE A 15 2.33 -6.27 16.36
N LYS A 16 3.64 -6.09 16.15
CA LYS A 16 4.13 -5.23 15.08
C LYS A 16 3.71 -5.74 13.70
N ILE A 17 3.90 -7.03 13.41
CA ILE A 17 3.47 -7.62 12.13
C ILE A 17 1.95 -7.45 11.96
N LEU A 18 1.18 -7.64 13.04
CA LEU A 18 -0.26 -7.40 12.99
C LEU A 18 -0.58 -5.92 12.66
N CYS A 19 0.10 -4.96 13.28
CA CYS A 19 -0.09 -3.53 13.00
C CYS A 19 0.30 -3.15 11.57
N THR A 20 1.34 -3.76 11.01
CA THR A 20 1.77 -3.52 9.62
C THR A 20 0.74 -4.05 8.62
N THR A 21 0.09 -5.17 8.92
CA THR A 21 -0.97 -5.74 8.08
C THR A 21 -2.25 -4.91 8.14
N VAL A 22 -2.67 -4.46 9.33
CA VAL A 22 -3.83 -3.55 9.46
C VAL A 22 -3.59 -2.22 8.75
N GLY A 23 -2.36 -1.70 8.80
CA GLY A 23 -2.01 -0.44 8.16
C GLY A 23 -2.28 -0.41 6.66
N GLU A 24 -2.11 -1.54 5.97
CA GLU A 24 -2.39 -1.74 4.55
C GLU A 24 -3.92 -1.85 4.33
N SER A 25 -4.50 -2.93 4.83
CA SER A 25 -5.88 -3.31 4.50
C SER A 25 -6.92 -2.32 5.02
N PHE A 26 -6.62 -1.58 6.09
CA PHE A 26 -7.51 -0.55 6.63
C PHE A 26 -7.43 0.76 5.84
N ALA A 27 -6.24 1.13 5.34
CA ALA A 27 -6.08 2.30 4.46
C ALA A 27 -6.89 2.10 3.17
N ASP A 28 -6.73 0.94 2.53
CA ASP A 28 -7.45 0.56 1.31
C ASP A 28 -8.96 0.55 1.52
N TRP A 29 -9.41 -0.01 2.64
CA TRP A 29 -10.83 -0.08 2.93
C TRP A 29 -11.46 1.31 3.06
N ILE A 30 -10.79 2.26 3.72
CA ILE A 30 -11.32 3.62 3.85
C ILE A 30 -11.32 4.34 2.50
N ASN A 31 -10.27 4.17 1.71
CA ASN A 31 -10.18 4.78 0.39
C ASN A 31 -11.28 4.25 -0.54
N MET A 32 -11.39 2.92 -0.68
CA MET A 32 -12.22 2.26 -1.68
C MET A 32 -13.70 2.12 -1.28
N LYS A 33 -14.02 1.92 0.01
CA LYS A 33 -15.42 1.67 0.45
C LYS A 33 -16.15 2.90 0.96
N LEU A 34 -15.45 3.83 1.62
CA LEU A 34 -16.09 5.04 2.15
C LEU A 34 -16.10 6.19 1.13
N GLY A 35 -15.37 6.08 0.01
CA GLY A 35 -15.37 7.08 -1.06
C GLY A 35 -14.87 8.46 -0.61
N VAL A 36 -14.11 8.51 0.50
CA VAL A 36 -13.63 9.76 1.11
C VAL A 36 -12.54 10.39 0.24
N GLY A 37 -11.87 9.57 -0.58
CA GLY A 37 -10.71 9.92 -1.38
C GLY A 37 -9.42 9.83 -0.57
N LEU A 38 -8.33 9.50 -1.27
CA LEU A 38 -7.02 9.23 -0.70
C LEU A 38 -6.48 10.43 0.11
N VAL A 39 -6.54 11.64 -0.45
CA VAL A 39 -6.03 12.88 0.18
C VAL A 39 -6.78 13.21 1.47
N ASN A 40 -8.10 13.14 1.45
CA ASN A 40 -8.92 13.47 2.62
C ASN A 40 -8.68 12.45 3.74
N THR A 41 -8.56 11.17 3.38
CA THR A 41 -8.20 10.10 4.32
C THR A 41 -6.84 10.37 4.95
N ALA A 42 -5.83 10.75 4.15
CA ALA A 42 -4.52 11.11 4.66
C ALA A 42 -4.55 12.29 5.64
N TRP A 43 -5.32 13.36 5.34
CA TRP A 43 -5.46 14.49 6.27
C TRP A 43 -6.10 14.10 7.59
N ILE A 44 -7.15 13.27 7.56
CA ILE A 44 -7.82 12.77 8.77
C ILE A 44 -6.84 11.95 9.61
N PHE A 45 -6.15 10.97 9.01
CA PHE A 45 -5.21 10.12 9.73
C PHE A 45 -3.98 10.88 10.21
N THR A 46 -3.53 11.89 9.47
CA THR A 46 -2.48 12.82 9.93
C THR A 46 -2.92 13.56 11.19
N GLY A 47 -4.16 14.07 11.22
CA GLY A 47 -4.74 14.70 12.40
C GLY A 47 -4.80 13.74 13.60
N VAL A 48 -5.30 12.52 13.39
CA VAL A 48 -5.34 11.47 14.43
C VAL A 48 -3.93 11.13 14.90
N PHE A 49 -2.97 10.96 13.98
CA PHE A 49 -1.58 10.66 14.25
C PHE A 49 -0.95 11.71 15.16
N VAL A 50 -1.13 13.00 14.84
CA VAL A 50 -0.64 14.10 15.67
C VAL A 50 -1.23 14.04 17.09
N VAL A 51 -2.51 13.73 17.22
CA VAL A 51 -3.18 13.62 18.54
C VAL A 51 -2.63 12.45 19.35
N VAL A 52 -2.57 11.24 18.77
CA VAL A 52 -2.08 10.05 19.50
C VAL A 52 -0.59 10.15 19.81
N LEU A 53 0.20 10.70 18.88
CA LEU A 53 1.62 10.97 19.10
C LEU A 53 1.81 12.00 20.22
N ALA A 54 1.02 13.08 20.26
CA ALA A 54 1.09 14.06 21.34
C ALA A 54 0.76 13.44 22.71
N VAL A 55 -0.21 12.51 22.77
CA VAL A 55 -0.50 11.74 23.98
C VAL A 55 0.71 10.89 24.36
N GLN A 56 1.29 10.16 23.42
CA GLN A 56 2.47 9.32 23.64
C GLN A 56 3.67 10.13 24.17
N LEU A 57 4.00 11.27 23.54
CA LEU A 57 5.11 12.13 23.94
C LEU A 57 4.94 12.70 25.37
N ARG A 58 3.69 12.92 25.81
CA ARG A 58 3.37 13.40 27.17
C ARG A 58 3.55 12.34 28.25
N LEU A 59 3.48 11.06 27.90
CA LEU A 59 3.65 9.97 28.88
C LEU A 59 5.11 9.89 29.32
N LYS A 60 5.33 9.71 30.63
CA LYS A 60 6.68 9.64 31.23
C LYS A 60 7.26 8.23 31.30
N ARG A 61 6.49 7.23 30.88
CA ARG A 61 6.81 5.81 30.91
C ARG A 61 6.11 5.10 29.76
N TYR A 62 6.62 3.94 29.38
CA TYR A 62 5.93 3.06 28.45
C TYR A 62 4.54 2.65 29.00
N VAL A 63 3.52 2.83 28.17
CA VAL A 63 2.15 2.34 28.40
C VAL A 63 1.76 1.60 27.12
N PRO A 64 1.40 0.30 27.18
CA PRO A 64 1.18 -0.50 25.96
C PRO A 64 0.11 0.09 25.04
N PHE A 65 -1.03 0.53 25.58
CA PHE A 65 -2.14 0.98 24.75
C PHE A 65 -1.83 2.24 23.91
N PRO A 66 -1.40 3.39 24.47
CA PRO A 66 -1.05 4.58 23.68
C PRO A 66 0.09 4.33 22.69
N TYR A 67 1.07 3.52 23.07
CA TYR A 67 2.20 3.18 22.21
C TYR A 67 1.74 2.39 20.98
N TRP A 68 1.04 1.26 21.17
CA TRP A 68 0.58 0.43 20.06
C TRP A 68 -0.50 1.11 19.23
N LEU A 69 -1.35 1.94 19.84
CA LEU A 69 -2.26 2.79 19.08
C LEU A 69 -1.50 3.75 18.17
N THR A 70 -0.43 4.39 18.66
CA THR A 70 0.42 5.25 17.82
C THR A 70 1.07 4.45 16.70
N VAL A 71 1.51 3.20 16.95
CA VAL A 71 2.05 2.30 15.92
C VAL A 71 1.02 1.92 14.86
N VAL A 72 -0.24 1.68 15.23
CA VAL A 72 -1.33 1.40 14.26
C VAL A 72 -1.64 2.65 13.43
N VAL A 73 -1.75 3.81 14.06
CA VAL A 73 -2.09 5.04 13.33
C VAL A 73 -0.96 5.48 12.40
N VAL A 74 0.30 5.36 12.84
CA VAL A 74 1.45 5.67 11.99
C VAL A 74 1.62 4.67 10.84
N SER A 75 1.22 3.40 11.02
CA SER A 75 1.26 2.43 9.93
C SER A 75 0.29 2.81 8.82
N VAL A 76 -0.96 3.13 9.16
CA VAL A 76 -1.98 3.62 8.20
C VAL A 76 -1.52 4.92 7.53
N THR A 77 -1.02 5.88 8.32
CA THR A 77 -0.58 7.19 7.79
C THR A 77 0.61 7.04 6.83
N GLY A 78 1.55 6.15 7.14
CA GLY A 78 2.72 5.89 6.30
C GLY A 78 2.37 5.26 4.95
N THR A 79 1.38 4.35 4.92
CA THR A 79 0.83 3.78 3.68
C THR A 79 0.26 4.91 2.82
N LEU A 80 -0.69 5.67 3.37
CA LEU A 80 -1.39 6.74 2.65
C LEU A 80 -0.46 7.78 2.02
N TYR A 81 0.65 8.11 2.67
CA TYR A 81 1.64 9.02 2.10
C TYR A 81 2.40 8.43 0.91
N THR A 82 2.63 7.13 0.93
CA THR A 82 3.25 6.41 -0.19
C THR A 82 2.26 6.36 -1.36
N ASP A 83 1.03 5.95 -1.09
CA ASP A 83 -0.05 5.84 -2.09
C ASP A 83 -0.35 7.18 -2.76
N ILE A 84 -0.31 8.30 -2.01
CA ILE A 84 -0.48 9.64 -2.61
C ILE A 84 0.64 9.93 -3.61
N LEU A 85 1.87 9.53 -3.32
CA LEU A 85 2.99 9.73 -4.24
C LEU A 85 2.86 8.84 -5.48
N THR A 86 2.52 7.56 -5.29
CA THR A 86 2.50 6.56 -6.37
C THR A 86 1.25 6.64 -7.21
N ASP A 87 0.08 6.63 -6.57
CA ASP A 87 -1.21 6.42 -7.24
C ASP A 87 -1.80 7.75 -7.72
N GLN A 88 -1.66 8.81 -6.93
CA GLN A 88 -2.21 10.11 -7.28
C GLN A 88 -1.21 10.99 -8.05
N LEU A 89 0.05 11.01 -7.62
CA LEU A 89 1.09 11.82 -8.24
C LEU A 89 1.90 11.07 -9.30
N ASN A 90 1.60 9.79 -9.54
CA ASN A 90 2.25 8.95 -10.56
C ASN A 90 3.78 8.91 -10.42
N VAL A 91 4.29 8.99 -9.18
CA VAL A 91 5.74 8.88 -8.91
C VAL A 91 6.12 7.39 -8.95
N PRO A 92 7.06 6.99 -9.82
CA PRO A 92 7.50 5.60 -9.90
C PRO A 92 7.98 5.06 -8.55
N LEU A 93 7.60 3.83 -8.23
CA LEU A 93 7.88 3.17 -6.94
C LEU A 93 9.38 3.08 -6.60
N TRP A 94 10.24 2.90 -7.60
CA TRP A 94 11.69 2.92 -7.41
C TRP A 94 12.21 4.30 -6.96
N ILE A 95 11.60 5.40 -7.42
CA ILE A 95 11.94 6.77 -7.00
C ILE A 95 11.50 6.97 -5.55
N SER A 96 10.24 6.63 -5.23
CA SER A 96 9.71 6.72 -3.86
C SER A 96 10.57 5.93 -2.87
N THR A 97 10.93 4.68 -3.22
CA THR A 97 11.83 3.85 -2.43
C THR A 97 13.21 4.49 -2.22
N ALA A 98 13.81 5.05 -3.28
CA ALA A 98 15.10 5.72 -3.19
C ALA A 98 15.04 6.98 -2.30
N VAL A 99 14.01 7.81 -2.46
CA VAL A 99 13.80 9.03 -1.67
C VAL A 99 13.60 8.69 -0.20
N PHE A 100 12.72 7.73 0.13
CA PHE A 100 12.51 7.32 1.51
C PHE A 100 13.75 6.67 2.13
N SER A 101 14.55 5.94 1.35
CA SER A 101 15.82 5.37 1.81
C SER A 101 16.83 6.45 2.18
N VAL A 102 16.98 7.48 1.32
CA VAL A 102 17.84 8.63 1.60
C VAL A 102 17.34 9.41 2.80
N LEU A 103 16.03 9.65 2.88
CA LEU A 103 15.40 10.34 4.02
C LEU A 103 15.64 9.59 5.33
N LEU A 104 15.49 8.27 5.33
CA LEU A 104 15.76 7.43 6.50
C LEU A 104 17.23 7.49 6.91
N ALA A 105 18.16 7.44 5.95
CA ALA A 105 19.58 7.57 6.21
C ALA A 105 19.93 8.95 6.82
N VAL A 106 19.30 10.03 6.34
CA VAL A 106 19.44 11.36 6.92
C VAL A 106 18.89 11.40 8.36
N VAL A 107 17.71 10.82 8.61
CA VAL A 107 17.13 10.76 9.96
C VAL A 107 18.06 10.03 10.93
N PHE A 108 18.57 8.84 10.55
CA PHE A 108 19.54 8.11 11.36
C PHE A 108 20.86 8.86 11.51
N GLY A 109 21.36 9.52 10.46
CA GLY A 109 22.58 10.29 10.50
C GLY A 109 22.49 11.48 11.47
N VAL A 110 21.42 12.27 11.39
CA VAL A 110 21.17 13.41 12.29
C VAL A 110 20.96 12.93 13.72
N TRP A 111 20.20 11.84 13.92
CA TRP A 111 19.99 11.26 15.25
C TRP A 111 21.32 10.80 15.86
N TRP A 112 22.14 10.07 15.11
CA TRP A 112 23.45 9.62 15.58
C TRP A 112 24.41 10.78 15.86
N LEU A 113 24.42 11.82 15.03
CA LEU A 113 25.26 13.00 15.26
C LEU A 113 24.90 13.74 16.56
N ARG A 114 23.60 13.81 16.88
CA ARG A 114 23.06 14.50 18.08
C ARG A 114 23.18 13.67 19.35
N GLU A 115 22.81 12.40 19.30
CA GLU A 115 22.61 11.55 20.49
C GLU A 115 23.68 10.46 20.64
N ARG A 116 24.49 10.22 19.60
CA ARG A 116 25.55 9.19 19.53
C ARG A 116 25.08 7.77 19.83
N THR A 117 23.77 7.53 19.73
CA THR A 117 23.14 6.23 19.89
C THR A 117 21.92 6.13 18.98
N LEU A 118 21.72 4.95 18.40
CA LEU A 118 20.50 4.57 17.67
C LEU A 118 19.71 3.48 18.43
N SER A 119 20.06 3.27 19.71
CA SER A 119 19.46 2.24 20.55
C SER A 119 18.09 2.66 21.07
N ILE A 120 17.11 1.80 20.82
CA ILE A 120 15.73 1.93 21.29
C ILE A 120 15.57 1.74 22.81
N HIS A 121 16.55 1.14 23.49
CA HIS A 121 16.54 0.98 24.95
C HIS A 121 16.85 2.30 25.69
N SER A 122 17.23 3.35 24.95
CA SER A 122 17.68 4.63 25.51
C SER A 122 16.75 5.81 25.20
N VAL A 123 15.51 5.53 24.80
CA VAL A 123 14.49 6.54 24.43
C VAL A 123 13.84 7.09 25.70
N THR A 124 14.57 7.97 26.37
CA THR A 124 14.18 8.58 27.65
C THR A 124 13.95 10.09 27.57
N THR A 125 14.44 10.75 26.52
CA THR A 125 14.34 12.20 26.31
C THR A 125 13.42 12.53 25.13
N LEU A 126 12.81 13.72 25.14
CA LEU A 126 11.94 14.17 24.05
C LEU A 126 12.64 14.19 22.69
N PRO A 127 13.89 14.68 22.53
CA PRO A 127 14.57 14.64 21.23
C PRO A 127 14.76 13.21 20.69
N ARG A 128 15.15 12.26 21.54
CA ARG A 128 15.30 10.84 21.15
C ARG A 128 13.97 10.22 20.75
N GLU A 129 12.91 10.54 21.49
CA GLU A 129 11.57 10.06 21.20
C GLU A 129 11.04 10.63 19.88
N SER A 130 11.30 11.90 19.57
CA SER A 130 10.95 12.50 18.29
C SER A 130 11.71 11.86 17.12
N PHE A 131 13.03 11.63 17.25
CA PHE A 131 13.79 10.92 16.22
C PHE A 131 13.30 9.48 16.04
N TYR A 132 12.95 8.80 17.12
CA TYR A 132 12.37 7.46 17.07
C TYR A 132 11.08 7.44 16.25
N TRP A 133 10.09 8.30 16.59
CA TRP A 133 8.83 8.32 15.87
C TRP A 133 8.95 8.80 14.42
N LEU A 134 9.88 9.72 14.15
CA LEU A 134 10.19 10.13 12.78
C LEU A 134 10.81 8.98 11.98
N ALA A 135 11.77 8.26 12.56
CA ALA A 135 12.34 7.08 11.93
C ALA A 135 11.26 6.03 11.67
N VAL A 136 10.39 5.77 12.65
CA VAL A 136 9.25 4.85 12.50
C VAL A 136 8.36 5.25 11.31
N LEU A 137 7.91 6.51 11.25
CA LEU A 137 7.09 7.01 10.13
C LEU A 137 7.78 6.79 8.76
N VAL A 138 9.04 7.17 8.65
CA VAL A 138 9.79 7.03 7.38
C VAL A 138 10.01 5.55 7.03
N THR A 139 10.26 4.67 8.02
CA THR A 139 10.38 3.23 7.77
C THR A 139 9.05 2.60 7.32
N PHE A 140 7.91 3.13 7.77
CA PHE A 140 6.61 2.67 7.31
C PHE A 140 6.39 3.02 5.84
N ALA A 141 6.62 4.28 5.45
CA ALA A 141 6.51 4.71 4.06
C ALA A 141 7.51 4.00 3.14
N LEU A 142 8.78 3.89 3.58
CA LEU A 142 9.80 3.12 2.86
C LEU A 142 9.38 1.66 2.66
N GLY A 143 8.84 1.04 3.71
CA GLY A 143 8.45 -0.35 3.71
C GLY A 143 7.29 -0.66 2.76
N THR A 144 6.31 0.23 2.67
CA THR A 144 5.23 0.17 1.67
C THR A 144 5.83 0.28 0.26
N ALA A 145 6.53 1.37 -0.05
CA ALA A 145 7.12 1.60 -1.37
C ALA A 145 8.04 0.45 -1.84
N THR A 146 8.84 -0.11 -0.92
CA THR A 146 9.74 -1.23 -1.23
C THR A 146 8.95 -2.53 -1.46
N GLY A 147 7.86 -2.75 -0.72
CA GLY A 147 6.99 -3.90 -0.88
C GLY A 147 6.36 -3.91 -2.26
N ASP A 148 5.69 -2.82 -2.63
CA ASP A 148 5.00 -2.69 -3.90
C ASP A 148 5.98 -2.71 -5.08
N TRP A 149 7.13 -2.04 -4.92
CA TRP A 149 8.19 -2.10 -5.93
C TRP A 149 8.70 -3.53 -6.13
N THR A 150 8.79 -4.34 -5.06
CA THR A 150 9.20 -5.74 -5.18
C THR A 150 8.18 -6.54 -5.99
N LEU A 151 6.88 -6.31 -5.79
CA LEU A 151 5.82 -6.95 -6.56
C LEU A 151 5.88 -6.54 -8.04
N GLU A 152 5.99 -5.24 -8.31
CA GLU A 152 6.12 -4.68 -9.66
C GLU A 152 7.35 -5.24 -10.40
N LEU A 153 8.51 -5.27 -9.71
CA LEU A 153 9.79 -5.67 -10.28
C LEU A 153 9.86 -7.17 -10.61
N THR A 154 9.18 -8.01 -9.82
CA THR A 154 9.29 -9.47 -9.90
C THR A 154 8.08 -10.15 -10.54
N GLY A 155 6.94 -9.46 -10.61
CA GLY A 155 5.66 -10.04 -11.00
C GLY A 155 5.17 -11.15 -10.05
N TRP A 156 5.74 -11.25 -8.84
CA TRP A 156 5.33 -12.25 -7.87
C TRP A 156 3.97 -11.92 -7.28
N SER A 157 3.16 -12.95 -7.00
CA SER A 157 1.96 -12.76 -6.19
C SER A 157 2.34 -12.35 -4.76
N PRO A 158 1.50 -11.58 -4.06
CA PRO A 158 1.78 -11.17 -2.67
C PRO A 158 2.16 -12.33 -1.76
N GLY A 159 1.50 -13.49 -1.90
CA GLY A 159 1.78 -14.69 -1.11
C GLY A 159 3.18 -15.28 -1.32
N VAL A 160 3.73 -15.23 -2.54
CA VAL A 160 5.12 -15.66 -2.80
C VAL A 160 6.10 -14.59 -2.33
N SER A 161 5.76 -13.31 -2.53
CA SER A 161 6.59 -12.18 -2.12
C SER A 161 6.86 -12.15 -0.62
N VAL A 162 5.95 -12.67 0.22
CA VAL A 162 6.16 -12.88 1.68
C VAL A 162 7.46 -13.63 2.01
N LEU A 163 7.89 -14.56 1.16
CA LEU A 163 9.06 -15.41 1.42
C LEU A 163 10.37 -14.60 1.47
N LEU A 164 10.46 -13.52 0.70
CA LEU A 164 11.66 -12.68 0.65
C LEU A 164 11.92 -11.94 1.97
N PRO A 165 11.02 -11.06 2.48
CA PRO A 165 11.24 -10.39 3.74
C PRO A 165 11.29 -11.37 4.92
N LEU A 166 10.53 -12.47 4.89
CA LEU A 166 10.59 -13.52 5.91
C LEU A 166 11.98 -14.19 5.96
N GLY A 167 12.52 -14.57 4.79
CA GLY A 167 13.85 -15.17 4.68
C GLY A 167 14.96 -14.21 5.12
N LEU A 168 14.84 -12.92 4.77
CA LEU A 168 15.76 -11.88 5.21
C LEU A 168 15.72 -11.67 6.72
N ILE A 169 14.53 -11.61 7.33
CA ILE A 169 14.39 -11.50 8.79
C ILE A 169 15.00 -12.73 9.48
N ALA A 170 14.79 -13.94 8.95
CA ALA A 170 15.41 -15.16 9.47
C ALA A 170 16.94 -15.11 9.38
N ALA A 171 17.50 -14.68 8.25
CA ALA A 171 18.93 -14.51 8.06
C ALA A 171 19.54 -13.45 9.00
N ILE A 172 18.87 -12.31 9.18
CA ILE A 172 19.27 -11.26 10.11
C ILE A 172 19.27 -11.78 11.55
N THR A 173 18.23 -12.53 11.92
CA THR A 173 18.11 -13.15 13.26
C THR A 173 19.26 -14.14 13.51
N LEU A 174 19.63 -14.92 12.48
CA LEU A 174 20.77 -15.84 12.55
C LEU A 174 22.09 -15.07 12.73
N LEU A 175 22.32 -14.03 11.92
CA LEU A 175 23.52 -13.18 12.02
C LEU A 175 23.62 -12.53 13.41
N TRP A 176 22.51 -12.01 13.94
CA TRP A 176 22.44 -11.46 15.29
C TRP A 176 22.81 -12.51 16.36
N LYS A 177 22.29 -13.73 16.25
CA LYS A 177 22.63 -14.84 17.17
C LYS A 177 24.13 -15.20 17.13
N PHE A 178 24.80 -14.98 16.01
CA PHE A 178 26.25 -15.18 15.86
C PHE A 178 27.10 -13.96 16.27
N GLY A 179 26.48 -12.89 16.77
CA GLY A 179 27.16 -11.72 17.32
C GLY A 179 27.23 -10.51 16.38
N ALA A 180 26.34 -10.43 15.38
CA ALA A 180 26.15 -9.20 14.62
C ALA A 180 25.56 -8.08 15.50
N ASN A 181 25.79 -6.83 15.10
CA ASN A 181 25.40 -5.67 15.90
C ASN A 181 23.89 -5.66 16.21
N PRO A 182 23.46 -5.63 17.49
CA PRO A 182 22.05 -5.73 17.86
C PRO A 182 21.19 -4.57 17.35
N VAL A 183 21.72 -3.35 17.36
CA VAL A 183 20.97 -2.15 16.94
C VAL A 183 20.71 -2.18 15.44
N LEU A 184 21.73 -2.50 14.64
CA LEU A 184 21.58 -2.61 13.19
C LEU A 184 20.67 -3.79 12.80
N SER A 185 20.83 -4.93 13.47
CA SER A 185 19.97 -6.11 13.27
C SER A 185 18.49 -5.77 13.55
N PHE A 186 18.23 -5.04 14.64
CA PHE A 186 16.90 -4.57 14.99
C PHE A 186 16.32 -3.68 13.89
N TRP A 187 17.03 -2.64 13.44
CA TRP A 187 16.49 -1.72 12.43
C TRP A 187 16.28 -2.40 11.06
N LEU A 188 17.17 -3.30 10.64
CA LEU A 188 16.97 -4.06 9.40
C LEU A 188 15.74 -4.96 9.48
N ALA A 189 15.60 -5.74 10.56
CA ALA A 189 14.40 -6.54 10.78
C ALA A 189 13.15 -5.65 10.90
N TYR A 190 13.28 -4.50 11.56
CA TYR A 190 12.20 -3.53 11.73
C TYR A 190 11.69 -3.02 10.39
N ILE A 191 12.57 -2.66 9.46
CA ILE A 191 12.18 -2.20 8.13
C ILE A 191 11.48 -3.33 7.36
N LEU A 192 12.05 -4.54 7.37
CA LEU A 192 11.54 -5.69 6.61
C LEU A 192 10.20 -6.24 7.10
N THR A 193 9.82 -6.00 8.36
CA THR A 193 8.48 -6.41 8.83
C THR A 193 7.34 -5.68 8.13
N ARG A 194 7.57 -4.49 7.55
CA ARG A 194 6.51 -3.77 6.83
C ARG A 194 6.13 -4.45 5.51
N PRO A 195 7.04 -4.69 4.55
CA PRO A 195 6.70 -5.42 3.33
C PRO A 195 6.21 -6.85 3.63
N LEU A 196 6.70 -7.47 4.72
CA LEU A 196 6.16 -8.74 5.19
C LEU A 196 4.66 -8.62 5.55
N GLY A 197 4.30 -7.63 6.36
CA GLY A 197 2.93 -7.41 6.82
C GLY A 197 1.96 -7.01 5.71
N ALA A 198 2.41 -6.15 4.77
CA ALA A 198 1.66 -5.74 3.58
C ALA A 198 1.32 -6.97 2.73
N ASN A 199 2.35 -7.71 2.29
CA ASN A 199 2.18 -8.91 1.46
C ASN A 199 1.27 -9.98 2.11
N ILE A 200 1.32 -10.14 3.43
CA ILE A 200 0.40 -11.03 4.17
C ILE A 200 -1.04 -10.50 4.12
N GLY A 201 -1.22 -9.20 4.34
CA GLY A 201 -2.53 -8.52 4.26
C GLY A 201 -3.17 -8.69 2.90
N ASP A 202 -2.41 -8.37 1.86
CA ASP A 202 -2.86 -8.44 0.47
C ASP A 202 -3.19 -9.88 0.10
N TRP A 203 -2.31 -10.83 0.42
CA TRP A 203 -2.59 -12.25 0.16
C TRP A 203 -3.84 -12.77 0.89
N LEU A 204 -4.12 -12.29 2.10
CA LEU A 204 -5.34 -12.67 2.83
C LEU A 204 -6.60 -12.01 2.26
N ALA A 205 -6.48 -10.75 1.82
CA ALA A 205 -7.57 -9.97 1.26
C ALA A 205 -7.92 -10.36 -0.18
N SER A 206 -6.93 -10.71 -1.00
CA SER A 206 -7.06 -11.02 -2.41
C SER A 206 -7.98 -12.21 -2.71
N PRO A 207 -8.73 -12.19 -3.83
CA PRO A 207 -9.69 -13.23 -4.20
C PRO A 207 -9.02 -14.58 -4.54
N LYS A 208 -9.76 -15.68 -4.34
CA LYS A 208 -9.28 -17.07 -4.55
C LYS A 208 -9.13 -17.44 -6.03
N VAL A 209 -9.82 -16.71 -6.89
CA VAL A 209 -9.76 -16.85 -8.34
C VAL A 209 -9.59 -15.45 -8.88
N ALA A 210 -8.43 -15.20 -9.50
CA ALA A 210 -8.04 -13.93 -10.07
C ALA A 210 -7.85 -14.13 -11.59
N GLN A 211 -8.12 -13.10 -12.38
CA GLN A 211 -7.79 -13.09 -13.81
C GLN A 211 -6.27 -13.15 -14.02
N PRO A 212 -5.76 -13.49 -15.22
CA PRO A 212 -4.33 -13.48 -15.48
C PRO A 212 -3.72 -12.10 -15.18
N GLY A 213 -2.91 -12.01 -14.12
CA GLY A 213 -2.29 -10.76 -13.65
C GLY A 213 -2.84 -10.19 -12.34
N GLU A 214 -3.96 -10.71 -11.82
CA GLU A 214 -4.50 -10.27 -10.52
C GLU A 214 -3.92 -11.08 -9.34
N PRO A 215 -3.73 -10.46 -8.16
CA PRO A 215 -3.22 -11.14 -6.99
C PRO A 215 -4.21 -12.21 -6.51
N THR A 216 -3.73 -13.46 -6.33
CA THR A 216 -4.52 -14.60 -5.87
C THR A 216 -4.33 -14.80 -4.36
N GLY A 217 -5.40 -14.97 -3.61
CA GLY A 217 -5.39 -15.00 -2.14
C GLY A 217 -6.45 -15.88 -1.47
N LEU A 218 -6.65 -15.68 -0.17
CA LEU A 218 -7.60 -16.47 0.64
C LEU A 218 -9.06 -15.97 0.60
N ALA A 219 -9.35 -14.90 -0.17
CA ALA A 219 -10.67 -14.29 -0.36
C ALA A 219 -11.40 -13.95 0.95
N LEU A 220 -10.69 -13.54 1.99
CA LEU A 220 -11.33 -13.09 3.24
C LEU A 220 -11.96 -11.71 3.08
N GLY A 221 -11.48 -10.93 2.10
CA GLY A 221 -11.86 -9.53 1.87
C GLY A 221 -11.14 -8.58 2.83
N THR A 222 -10.82 -7.38 2.35
CA THR A 222 -10.05 -6.34 3.08
C THR A 222 -10.67 -6.00 4.44
N PHE A 223 -11.99 -5.91 4.52
CA PHE A 223 -12.71 -5.60 5.75
C PHE A 223 -12.59 -6.70 6.81
N THR A 224 -12.87 -7.96 6.44
CA THR A 224 -12.82 -9.10 7.39
C THR A 224 -11.41 -9.31 7.90
N THR A 225 -10.42 -9.24 7.00
CA THR A 225 -9.00 -9.33 7.38
C THR A 225 -8.64 -8.22 8.37
N SER A 226 -8.97 -6.96 8.08
CA SER A 226 -8.70 -5.84 8.98
C SER A 226 -9.32 -6.04 10.37
N LEU A 227 -10.55 -6.55 10.44
CA LEU A 227 -11.27 -6.74 11.70
C LEU A 227 -10.68 -7.88 12.55
N ILE A 228 -10.26 -8.98 11.92
CA ILE A 228 -9.54 -10.07 12.60
C ILE A 228 -8.23 -9.55 13.18
N PHE A 229 -7.43 -8.86 12.38
CA PHE A 229 -6.12 -8.37 12.83
C PHE A 229 -6.26 -7.31 13.93
N LEU A 230 -7.24 -6.40 13.81
CA LEU A 230 -7.51 -5.40 14.85
C LEU A 230 -7.95 -6.06 16.18
N GLY A 231 -8.73 -7.15 16.10
CA GLY A 231 -9.06 -7.98 17.25
C GLY A 231 -7.84 -8.65 17.89
N LEU A 232 -6.93 -9.21 17.08
CA LEU A 232 -5.68 -9.81 17.56
C LEU A 232 -4.71 -8.79 18.16
N ILE A 233 -4.63 -7.59 17.59
CA ILE A 233 -3.88 -6.47 18.18
C ILE A 233 -4.46 -6.14 19.55
N LEU A 234 -5.78 -5.94 19.64
CA LEU A 234 -6.44 -5.62 20.90
C LEU A 234 -6.21 -6.70 21.96
N ALA A 235 -6.36 -7.98 21.61
CA ALA A 235 -6.09 -9.09 22.50
C ALA A 235 -4.64 -9.09 23.00
N THR A 236 -3.68 -8.83 22.10
CA THR A 236 -2.25 -8.76 22.45
C THR A 236 -1.96 -7.54 23.35
N VAL A 237 -2.52 -6.38 23.06
CA VAL A 237 -2.38 -5.17 23.89
C VAL A 237 -2.97 -5.40 25.29
N VAL A 238 -4.12 -6.05 25.39
CA VAL A 238 -4.74 -6.40 26.69
C VAL A 238 -3.83 -7.37 27.45
N TYR A 239 -3.32 -8.41 26.80
CA TYR A 239 -2.38 -9.35 27.40
C TYR A 239 -1.11 -8.66 27.92
N LEU A 240 -0.49 -7.78 27.12
CA LEU A 240 0.70 -7.02 27.51
C LEU A 240 0.40 -6.02 28.63
N THR A 241 -0.77 -5.40 28.62
CA THR A 241 -1.21 -4.49 29.69
C THR A 241 -1.36 -5.22 31.03
N VAL A 242 -1.86 -6.45 31.02
CA VAL A 242 -2.04 -7.29 32.21
C VAL A 242 -0.71 -7.88 32.68
N THR A 243 0.06 -8.48 31.77
CA THR A 243 1.29 -9.21 32.12
C THR A 243 2.51 -8.31 32.33
N ARG A 244 2.54 -7.13 31.71
CA ARG A 244 3.70 -6.20 31.68
C ARG A 244 5.02 -6.89 31.32
N SER A 245 4.94 -7.94 30.51
CA SER A 245 6.08 -8.74 30.07
C SER A 245 6.99 -7.99 29.08
N ASP A 246 6.51 -6.88 28.54
CA ASP A 246 7.15 -5.98 27.58
C ASP A 246 7.68 -4.67 28.19
N VAL A 247 7.57 -4.51 29.51
CA VAL A 247 8.18 -3.38 30.22
C VAL A 247 9.65 -3.71 30.48
N THR A 248 10.57 -2.85 30.00
CA THR A 248 12.03 -3.07 30.08
C THR A 248 12.50 -3.39 31.51
N GLU A 249 12.00 -2.70 32.54
CA GLU A 249 12.40 -2.92 33.93
C GLU A 249 12.06 -4.33 34.44
N THR A 250 10.86 -4.83 34.13
CA THR A 250 10.45 -6.19 34.50
C THR A 250 11.20 -7.25 33.69
N TYR A 251 11.53 -6.95 32.43
CA TYR A 251 12.30 -7.87 31.60
C TYR A 251 13.76 -8.00 32.05
N GLU A 252 14.44 -6.87 32.29
CA GLU A 252 15.82 -6.83 32.79
C GLU A 252 15.95 -7.47 34.18
N ALA A 253 14.93 -7.32 35.04
CA ALA A 253 14.90 -8.00 36.33
C ALA A 253 14.78 -9.54 36.22
N ALA A 254 14.17 -10.03 35.13
CA ALA A 254 13.94 -11.45 34.89
C ALA A 254 15.02 -12.12 34.02
N HIS A 255 15.85 -11.35 33.31
CA HIS A 255 16.80 -11.87 32.33
C HIS A 255 18.20 -11.27 32.53
N ALA A 256 19.24 -12.12 32.49
CA ALA A 256 20.62 -11.68 32.62
C ALA A 256 21.04 -10.77 31.45
N ALA A 257 21.77 -9.69 31.76
CA ALA A 257 22.27 -8.72 30.78
C ALA A 257 23.07 -9.43 29.67
N HIS A 258 22.68 -9.20 28.42
CA HIS A 258 23.46 -9.65 27.27
C HIS A 258 24.79 -8.90 27.23
N THR A 259 25.88 -9.66 27.30
CA THR A 259 27.24 -9.14 27.28
C THR A 259 27.57 -8.58 25.90
N THR A 260 28.24 -7.43 25.90
CA THR A 260 28.73 -6.70 24.72
C THR A 260 29.44 -7.60 23.72
N GLY A 261 29.07 -7.48 22.45
CA GLY A 261 29.61 -8.27 21.34
C GLY A 261 31.11 -8.06 21.13
N ASP A 262 31.80 -9.17 20.85
CA ASP A 262 33.17 -9.16 20.34
C ASP A 262 33.22 -8.38 19.01
N LEU A 263 34.06 -7.33 18.95
CA LEU A 263 34.22 -6.47 17.76
C LEU A 263 34.53 -7.28 16.49
N ARG A 264 35.19 -8.43 16.62
CA ARG A 264 35.45 -9.31 15.49
C ARG A 264 34.17 -9.94 14.96
N LYS A 265 33.28 -10.37 15.85
CA LYS A 265 31.96 -10.92 15.50
C LYS A 265 31.06 -9.85 14.89
N GLU A 266 31.13 -8.62 15.39
CA GLU A 266 30.38 -7.50 14.79
C GLU A 266 30.84 -7.19 13.35
N ARG A 267 32.16 -7.19 13.09
CA ARG A 267 32.70 -6.99 11.73
C ARG A 267 32.32 -8.13 10.78
N VAL A 268 32.35 -9.37 11.27
CA VAL A 268 31.88 -10.54 10.50
C VAL A 268 30.38 -10.44 10.22
N GLY A 269 29.60 -10.01 11.21
CA GLY A 269 28.17 -9.73 11.05
C GLY A 269 27.89 -8.65 10.01
N LEU A 270 28.67 -7.56 10.01
CA LEU A 270 28.58 -6.49 9.00
C LEU A 270 28.86 -7.01 7.59
N ALA A 271 29.91 -7.82 7.43
CA ALA A 271 30.18 -8.49 6.16
C ALA A 271 29.04 -9.44 5.76
N GLY A 272 28.44 -10.14 6.72
CA GLY A 272 27.25 -10.95 6.52
C GLY A 272 26.05 -10.15 6.01
N PHE A 273 25.79 -8.97 6.56
CA PHE A 273 24.73 -8.08 6.06
C PHE A 273 25.02 -7.56 4.66
N ALA A 274 26.27 -7.19 4.36
CA ALA A 274 26.65 -6.76 3.02
C ALA A 274 26.48 -7.89 1.98
N LEU A 275 26.89 -9.11 2.32
CA LEU A 275 26.68 -10.29 1.48
C LEU A 275 25.19 -10.59 1.29
N LEU A 276 24.40 -10.49 2.35
CA LEU A 276 22.95 -10.67 2.27
C LEU A 276 22.31 -9.63 1.33
N ALA A 277 22.69 -8.36 1.46
CA ALA A 277 22.21 -7.30 0.58
C ALA A 277 22.57 -7.54 -0.89
N VAL A 278 23.83 -7.92 -1.17
CA VAL A 278 24.28 -8.26 -2.54
C VAL A 278 23.51 -9.45 -3.09
N ALA A 279 23.29 -10.49 -2.29
CA ALA A 279 22.52 -11.66 -2.68
C ALA A 279 21.05 -11.29 -2.97
N THR A 280 20.43 -10.43 -2.16
CA THR A 280 19.08 -9.90 -2.39
C THR A 280 19.00 -9.12 -3.69
N THR A 281 19.94 -8.20 -3.93
CA THR A 281 19.97 -7.45 -5.19
C THR A 281 20.16 -8.38 -6.39
N GLY A 282 21.05 -9.36 -6.30
CA GLY A 282 21.23 -10.38 -7.34
C GLY A 282 19.96 -11.19 -7.61
N LEU A 283 19.24 -11.58 -6.56
CA LEU A 283 17.96 -12.28 -6.67
C LEU A 283 16.89 -11.40 -7.33
N LEU A 284 16.78 -10.13 -6.96
CA LEU A 284 15.81 -9.20 -7.54
C LEU A 284 16.12 -8.90 -9.02
N ILE A 285 17.39 -8.72 -9.39
CA ILE A 285 17.80 -8.57 -10.79
C ILE A 285 17.48 -9.83 -11.59
N TRP A 286 17.78 -11.01 -11.02
CA TRP A 286 17.46 -12.28 -11.67
C TRP A 286 15.95 -12.45 -11.85
N ALA A 287 15.15 -12.17 -10.82
CA ALA A 287 13.70 -12.23 -10.89
C ALA A 287 13.14 -11.25 -11.93
N HIS A 288 13.65 -10.02 -11.96
CA HIS A 288 13.31 -9.01 -12.97
C HIS A 288 13.67 -9.44 -14.41
N SER A 289 14.70 -10.26 -14.59
CA SER A 289 15.09 -10.78 -15.90
C SER A 289 14.24 -11.96 -16.39
N GLN A 290 13.43 -12.58 -15.51
CA GLN A 290 12.53 -13.65 -15.92
C GLN A 290 11.35 -13.07 -16.72
N PRO A 291 10.78 -13.82 -17.67
CA PRO A 291 9.54 -13.38 -18.30
C PRO A 291 8.41 -13.47 -17.27
N HIS A 292 7.97 -12.31 -16.79
CA HIS A 292 6.75 -12.17 -16.02
C HIS A 292 5.88 -11.11 -16.71
N THR A 293 4.59 -11.41 -16.81
CA THR A 293 3.60 -10.37 -16.99
C THR A 293 3.53 -9.65 -15.65
N GLY A 294 4.17 -8.48 -15.54
CA GLY A 294 3.74 -7.52 -14.53
C GLY A 294 2.24 -7.24 -14.74
N PRO A 295 1.52 -6.71 -13.73
CA PRO A 295 0.26 -6.07 -14.04
C PRO A 295 0.55 -5.11 -15.21
N ALA A 296 -0.22 -5.20 -16.28
CA ALA A 296 -0.15 -4.20 -17.32
C ALA A 296 -0.24 -2.83 -16.61
N PRO A 297 0.47 -1.77 -17.06
CA PRO A 297 0.10 -0.43 -16.63
C PRO A 297 -1.42 -0.35 -16.79
N GLU A 298 -2.14 0.15 -15.79
CA GLU A 298 -3.60 0.27 -15.81
C GLU A 298 -4.04 0.92 -17.13
N GLU A 299 -4.21 0.11 -18.17
CA GLU A 299 -5.36 0.24 -19.03
C GLU A 299 -6.49 -0.11 -18.09
N ASP A 300 -7.37 0.87 -17.84
CA ASP A 300 -8.66 0.72 -17.18
C ASP A 300 -9.39 -0.51 -17.73
N ASN A 301 -9.00 -1.66 -17.21
CA ASN A 301 -9.64 -2.93 -17.43
C ASN A 301 -10.50 -3.12 -16.19
N THR A 302 -11.47 -2.22 -16.03
CA THR A 302 -12.79 -2.65 -15.60
C THR A 302 -13.10 -3.88 -16.42
N SER A 303 -12.97 -5.04 -15.79
CA SER A 303 -13.29 -6.32 -16.38
C SER A 303 -14.78 -6.34 -16.63
N ALA A 304 -15.18 -5.77 -17.75
CA ALA A 304 -16.56 -5.72 -18.17
C ALA A 304 -17.03 -7.16 -18.31
N VAL A 305 -18.12 -7.50 -17.62
CA VAL A 305 -18.90 -8.68 -17.97
C VAL A 305 -19.27 -8.50 -19.44
N GLN A 306 -18.68 -9.30 -20.33
CA GLN A 306 -18.95 -9.21 -21.76
C GLN A 306 -20.35 -9.77 -22.01
N MET A 307 -21.33 -8.88 -22.08
CA MET A 307 -22.74 -9.19 -22.35
C MET A 307 -22.98 -9.28 -23.85
N ALA A 308 -24.06 -9.94 -24.27
CA ALA A 308 -24.42 -9.95 -25.69
C ALA A 308 -24.81 -8.53 -26.15
N PRO A 309 -24.59 -8.17 -27.43
CA PRO A 309 -24.97 -6.86 -27.97
C PRO A 309 -26.44 -6.51 -27.67
N GLY A 310 -26.67 -5.33 -27.10
CA GLY A 310 -27.99 -4.83 -26.72
C GLY A 310 -28.58 -5.40 -25.42
N GLU A 311 -27.90 -6.35 -24.77
CA GLU A 311 -28.37 -6.95 -23.52
C GLU A 311 -28.18 -6.01 -22.32
N ALA A 312 -27.06 -5.28 -22.29
CA ALA A 312 -26.70 -4.36 -21.21
C ALA A 312 -27.67 -3.17 -21.06
N VAL A 313 -28.33 -2.77 -22.15
CA VAL A 313 -29.28 -1.63 -22.16
C VAL A 313 -30.74 -2.05 -22.09
N LYS A 314 -31.05 -3.35 -22.00
CA LYS A 314 -32.41 -3.89 -22.11
C LYS A 314 -33.37 -3.37 -21.04
N LYS A 315 -32.85 -3.06 -19.84
CA LYS A 315 -33.63 -2.51 -18.73
C LYS A 315 -33.58 -0.98 -18.64
N PHE A 316 -32.83 -0.31 -19.52
CA PHE A 316 -32.70 1.14 -19.53
C PHE A 316 -33.84 1.80 -20.32
N PRO A 317 -34.25 3.03 -19.95
CA PRO A 317 -35.26 3.78 -20.70
C PRO A 317 -34.81 4.01 -22.15
N PRO A 318 -35.60 3.63 -23.18
CA PRO A 318 -35.21 3.73 -24.59
C PRO A 318 -34.81 5.15 -25.03
N ALA A 319 -35.45 6.17 -24.46
CA ALA A 319 -35.13 7.56 -24.77
C ALA A 319 -33.71 7.98 -24.32
N LYS A 320 -33.25 7.46 -23.18
CA LYS A 320 -31.90 7.74 -22.65
C LYS A 320 -30.82 7.02 -23.48
N VAL A 321 -31.06 5.75 -23.79
CA VAL A 321 -30.19 4.96 -24.67
C VAL A 321 -30.09 5.60 -26.06
N ALA A 322 -31.21 6.11 -26.61
CA ALA A 322 -31.20 6.80 -27.90
C ALA A 322 -30.39 8.10 -27.87
N ALA A 323 -30.43 8.87 -26.78
CA ALA A 323 -29.64 10.08 -26.62
C ALA A 323 -28.12 9.77 -26.55
N LEU A 324 -27.72 8.74 -25.80
CA LEU A 324 -26.34 8.27 -25.74
C LEU A 324 -25.85 7.79 -27.11
N LYS A 325 -26.65 6.98 -27.81
CA LYS A 325 -26.33 6.54 -29.18
C LYS A 325 -26.19 7.69 -30.16
N ALA A 326 -27.02 8.73 -30.05
CA ALA A 326 -26.94 9.90 -30.92
C ALA A 326 -25.62 10.66 -30.73
N LEU A 327 -25.17 10.83 -29.49
CA LEU A 327 -23.90 11.49 -29.17
C LEU A 327 -22.69 10.63 -29.61
N ALA A 328 -22.71 9.33 -29.33
CA ALA A 328 -21.67 8.40 -29.81
C ALA A 328 -21.59 8.34 -31.34
N SER A 329 -22.74 8.33 -32.03
CA SER A 329 -22.80 8.36 -33.51
C SER A 329 -22.31 9.70 -34.08
N THR A 330 -22.59 10.81 -33.40
CA THR A 330 -22.09 12.14 -33.78
C THR A 330 -20.58 12.19 -33.64
N SER A 331 -20.04 11.74 -32.50
CA SER A 331 -18.59 11.65 -32.28
C SER A 331 -17.90 10.77 -33.34
N LEU A 332 -18.49 9.62 -33.68
CA LEU A 332 -17.96 8.72 -34.71
C LEU A 332 -17.97 9.35 -36.11
N LYS A 333 -19.05 10.07 -36.45
CA LYS A 333 -19.16 10.79 -37.74
C LYS A 333 -18.11 11.88 -37.84
N ASP A 334 -17.92 12.66 -36.78
CA ASP A 334 -16.98 13.76 -36.76
C ASP A 334 -15.53 13.22 -36.83
N ALA A 335 -15.23 12.15 -36.10
CA ALA A 335 -13.93 11.45 -36.18
C ALA A 335 -13.60 10.98 -37.60
N ARG A 336 -14.57 10.36 -38.30
CA ARG A 336 -14.42 9.89 -39.69
C ARG A 336 -14.28 11.02 -40.72
N SER A 337 -14.86 12.18 -40.42
CA SER A 337 -14.76 13.36 -41.30
C SER A 337 -13.48 14.17 -41.09
N GLY A 338 -12.65 13.79 -40.10
CA GLY A 338 -11.43 14.50 -39.75
C GLY A 338 -11.65 15.71 -38.83
N ASP A 339 -12.87 15.91 -38.33
CA ASP A 339 -13.18 16.95 -37.34
C ASP A 339 -12.88 16.46 -35.92
N ALA A 340 -11.59 16.52 -35.55
CA ALA A 340 -11.15 16.09 -34.22
C ALA A 340 -11.76 16.93 -33.08
N LYS A 341 -12.10 18.21 -33.33
CA LYS A 341 -12.70 19.09 -32.33
C LYS A 341 -14.18 18.75 -32.10
N GLY A 342 -14.93 18.52 -33.19
CA GLY A 342 -16.30 18.05 -33.13
C GLY A 342 -16.41 16.68 -32.45
N ALA A 343 -15.53 15.75 -32.82
CA ALA A 343 -15.48 14.41 -32.23
C ALA A 343 -15.25 14.44 -30.72
N HIS A 344 -14.29 15.24 -30.26
CA HIS A 344 -14.00 15.42 -28.84
C HIS A 344 -15.17 16.11 -28.10
N ALA A 345 -15.79 17.14 -28.69
CA ALA A 345 -16.93 17.83 -28.06
C ALA A 345 -18.14 16.90 -27.90
N ALA A 346 -18.41 16.06 -28.89
CA ALA A 346 -19.46 15.05 -28.84
C ALA A 346 -19.16 13.93 -27.83
N ALA A 347 -17.89 13.51 -27.72
CA ALA A 347 -17.46 12.54 -26.70
C ALA A 347 -17.55 13.12 -25.28
N GLN A 348 -17.23 14.41 -25.09
CA GLN A 348 -17.42 15.09 -23.81
C GLN A 348 -18.91 15.16 -23.44
N SER A 349 -19.76 15.53 -24.40
CA SER A 349 -21.22 15.58 -24.17
C SER A 349 -21.80 14.21 -23.83
N LEU A 350 -21.21 13.14 -24.41
CA LEU A 350 -21.57 11.76 -24.09
C LEU A 350 -21.22 11.41 -22.64
N ARG A 351 -20.02 11.79 -22.16
CA ARG A 351 -19.59 11.66 -20.76
C ARG A 351 -20.52 12.40 -19.82
N ASP A 352 -20.75 13.69 -20.07
CA ASP A 352 -21.56 14.55 -19.21
C ASP A 352 -23.00 13.99 -19.07
N LEU A 353 -23.57 13.46 -20.16
CA LEU A 353 -24.90 12.84 -20.14
C LEU A 353 -24.91 11.51 -19.38
N TRP A 354 -23.87 10.68 -19.53
CA TRP A 354 -23.73 9.41 -18.82
C TRP A 354 -23.68 9.60 -17.31
N ASP A 355 -22.87 10.55 -16.84
CA ASP A 355 -22.74 10.88 -15.41
C ASP A 355 -24.04 11.46 -14.84
N ALA A 356 -24.70 12.35 -15.59
CA ALA A 356 -25.98 12.93 -15.18
C ALA A 356 -27.08 11.85 -15.01
N ASP A 357 -27.00 10.77 -15.78
CA ASP A 357 -27.99 9.70 -15.77
C ASP A 357 -27.69 8.56 -14.78
N GLN A 358 -26.50 8.54 -14.15
CA GLN A 358 -26.07 7.49 -13.22
C GLN A 358 -27.11 7.16 -12.15
N ALA A 359 -27.58 8.18 -11.42
CA ALA A 359 -28.55 7.99 -10.32
C ALA A 359 -29.88 7.37 -10.78
N SER A 360 -30.19 7.43 -12.08
CA SER A 360 -31.41 6.89 -12.67
C SER A 360 -31.22 5.54 -13.37
N LEU A 361 -30.02 5.24 -13.89
CA LEU A 361 -29.75 4.04 -14.69
C LEU A 361 -29.13 2.91 -13.84
N GLN A 362 -28.20 3.24 -12.94
CA GLN A 362 -27.50 2.25 -12.11
C GLN A 362 -28.43 1.38 -11.26
N PRO A 363 -29.53 1.89 -10.64
CA PRO A 363 -30.46 1.06 -9.87
C PRO A 363 -31.33 0.13 -10.71
N LEU A 364 -31.48 0.40 -12.02
CA LEU A 364 -32.32 -0.41 -12.91
C LEU A 364 -31.63 -1.71 -13.33
N ASP A 365 -30.32 -1.64 -13.58
CA ASP A 365 -29.50 -2.80 -13.92
C ASP A 365 -28.03 -2.56 -13.59
N GLY A 366 -27.58 -3.00 -12.41
CA GLY A 366 -26.18 -2.82 -11.99
C GLY A 366 -25.20 -3.49 -12.95
N THR A 367 -25.48 -4.72 -13.40
CA THR A 367 -24.60 -5.44 -14.32
C THR A 367 -24.58 -4.82 -15.72
N GLY A 368 -25.73 -4.34 -16.20
CA GLY A 368 -25.81 -3.60 -17.47
C GLY A 368 -25.11 -2.24 -17.40
N TRP A 369 -25.22 -1.57 -16.26
CA TRP A 369 -24.50 -0.33 -15.96
C TRP A 369 -23.00 -0.54 -16.01
N ASP A 370 -22.47 -1.48 -15.21
CA ASP A 370 -21.03 -1.77 -15.14
C ASP A 370 -20.44 -2.17 -16.50
N SER A 371 -21.24 -2.84 -17.35
CA SER A 371 -20.83 -3.22 -18.71
C SER A 371 -20.69 -2.01 -19.65
N ILE A 372 -21.68 -1.10 -19.65
CA ILE A 372 -21.64 0.11 -20.49
C ILE A 372 -20.64 1.14 -19.96
N ASP A 373 -20.51 1.24 -18.63
CA ASP A 373 -19.55 2.13 -17.96
C ASP A 373 -18.11 1.79 -18.37
N ALA A 374 -17.76 0.50 -18.33
CA ALA A 374 -16.46 0.02 -18.81
C ALA A 374 -16.19 0.29 -20.30
N GLN A 375 -17.23 0.27 -21.14
CA GLN A 375 -17.09 0.63 -22.57
C GLN A 375 -17.00 2.15 -22.76
N MET A 376 -17.68 2.92 -21.93
CA MET A 376 -17.61 4.38 -21.91
C MET A 376 -16.19 4.82 -21.55
N ASP A 377 -15.60 4.24 -20.51
CA ASP A 377 -14.24 4.56 -20.08
C ASP A 377 -13.21 4.29 -21.17
N LYS A 378 -13.33 3.16 -21.89
CA LYS A 378 -12.48 2.88 -23.06
C LYS A 378 -12.58 3.95 -24.13
N VAL A 379 -13.80 4.40 -24.46
CA VAL A 379 -14.03 5.48 -25.42
C VAL A 379 -13.38 6.77 -24.91
N LEU A 380 -13.65 7.19 -23.68
CA LEU A 380 -13.13 8.44 -23.13
C LEU A 380 -11.62 8.45 -23.00
N GLY A 381 -11.02 7.31 -22.64
CA GLY A 381 -9.58 7.10 -22.64
C GLY A 381 -8.95 7.26 -24.03
N THR A 382 -9.66 6.98 -25.13
CA THR A 382 -9.16 7.28 -26.48
C THR A 382 -9.20 8.76 -26.84
N PHE A 383 -10.06 9.55 -26.20
CA PHE A 383 -10.16 11.00 -26.39
C PHE A 383 -9.32 11.80 -25.39
N GLY A 384 -8.77 11.16 -24.35
CA GLY A 384 -8.09 11.85 -23.25
C GLY A 384 -9.05 12.65 -22.37
N ILE A 385 -10.33 12.29 -22.36
CA ILE A 385 -11.36 12.91 -21.52
C ILE A 385 -11.34 12.18 -20.18
N ASP A 386 -11.21 12.92 -19.08
CA ASP A 386 -11.03 12.38 -17.71
C ASP A 386 -9.79 11.49 -17.52
N HIS A 387 -8.88 11.48 -18.50
CA HIS A 387 -7.63 10.71 -18.48
C HIS A 387 -6.44 11.62 -18.77
N SER A 388 -5.30 11.35 -18.11
CA SER A 388 -4.06 12.14 -18.27
C SER A 388 -3.30 11.84 -19.58
N ASN A 389 -3.76 10.84 -20.34
CA ASN A 389 -3.13 10.37 -21.56
C ASN A 389 -3.47 11.27 -22.76
N PRO A 390 -2.53 11.50 -23.69
CA PRO A 390 -2.83 12.23 -24.92
C PRO A 390 -3.88 11.48 -25.77
N PRO A 391 -4.72 12.18 -26.54
CA PRO A 391 -5.72 11.56 -27.40
C PRO A 391 -5.08 10.52 -28.33
N LYS A 392 -5.68 9.33 -28.40
CA LYS A 392 -5.24 8.23 -29.25
C LYS A 392 -5.55 8.52 -30.73
N PRO A 393 -4.90 7.84 -31.69
CA PRO A 393 -5.16 8.04 -33.11
C PRO A 393 -6.63 7.82 -33.49
N PRO A 394 -7.16 8.52 -34.51
CA PRO A 394 -8.57 8.42 -34.92
C PRO A 394 -9.06 6.99 -35.17
N ALA A 395 -8.20 6.11 -35.72
CA ALA A 395 -8.53 4.72 -35.95
C ALA A 395 -8.87 3.94 -34.65
N GLN A 396 -8.26 4.29 -33.52
CA GLN A 396 -8.57 3.70 -32.22
C GLN A 396 -9.84 4.31 -31.62
N GLN A 397 -10.04 5.62 -31.75
CA GLN A 397 -11.29 6.29 -31.35
C GLN A 397 -12.50 5.71 -32.08
N GLU A 398 -12.39 5.52 -33.40
CA GLU A 398 -13.42 4.90 -34.20
C GLU A 398 -13.72 3.46 -33.77
N LYS A 399 -12.68 2.68 -33.45
CA LYS A 399 -12.84 1.29 -33.02
C LYS A 399 -13.66 1.19 -31.74
N GLU A 400 -13.31 1.97 -30.71
CA GLU A 400 -14.01 1.92 -29.42
C GLU A 400 -15.41 2.53 -29.51
N LEU A 401 -15.62 3.60 -30.30
CA LEU A 401 -16.97 4.14 -30.56
C LEU A 401 -17.89 3.13 -31.27
N ASN A 402 -17.37 2.35 -32.23
CA ASN A 402 -18.14 1.29 -32.87
C ASN A 402 -18.46 0.15 -31.90
N ALA A 403 -17.54 -0.19 -30.99
CA ALA A 403 -17.78 -1.19 -29.94
C ALA A 403 -18.90 -0.74 -28.99
N LEU A 404 -18.83 0.49 -28.48
CA LEU A 404 -19.86 1.08 -27.62
C LEU A 404 -21.23 1.10 -28.31
N LEU A 405 -21.30 1.52 -29.58
CA LEU A 405 -22.55 1.51 -30.34
C LEU A 405 -23.13 0.10 -30.52
N THR A 406 -22.27 -0.89 -30.75
CA THR A 406 -22.67 -2.30 -30.89
C THR A 406 -23.23 -2.85 -29.58
N ASP A 407 -22.61 -2.54 -28.44
CA ASP A 407 -23.05 -3.01 -27.13
C ASP A 407 -24.37 -2.36 -26.69
N MET A 408 -24.61 -1.11 -27.10
CA MET A 408 -25.90 -0.45 -26.90
C MET A 408 -27.02 -0.96 -27.84
N GLY A 409 -26.71 -1.79 -28.85
CA GLY A 409 -27.69 -2.44 -29.75
C GLY A 409 -28.19 -1.57 -30.89
#